data_AF-A0A6T9HXU7-F1
#
_entry.id   AF-A0A6T9HXU7-F1
#
_cell.length_a   1.000
_cell.length_b   1.000
_cell.length_c   1.000
_cell.angle_alpha   90.00
_cell.angle_beta   90.00
_cell.angle_gamma   90.00
#
_symmetry.space_group_name_H-M   'P 1'
#
loop_
_entity.id
_entity.type
_entity.pdbx_description
1 polymer ?
#
loop_
_entity_poly.entity_id
_entity_poly.type
_entity_poly.pdbx_seq_one_letter_code
_entity_poly.pdbx_strand_id
1 'polypeptide(L)'
;MASALQGTVGSMLQRSCAFEWMGDTWCGTDVDTIFAYSTPRVTKIKDRTLGVLKLLLMVCIFLYIGIYTMWINGEHFRKEEPSGTFRLQWQQPVMSCNPLDLDCQSNYTDATDLPYCSQYTGSAPASVVNRCAFQDAVELPVQLPDGTLIPSRIQQFKQKRACEAEATSCPLKYVFLDADDKVQTGTGEAAPVDNIFVADVERFTVLIDHSFETASKSMSYKGDSMVGYYRICNEEGDDCTEHKIKC
;
A
#
# COMPACT_ATOMS: atom_id res chain seq x y z
N MET A 1 -80.74 -2.95 17.84
CA MET A 1 -81.09 -2.42 19.18
C MET A 1 -79.78 -2.10 19.90
N ALA A 2 -79.78 -1.03 20.71
CA ALA A 2 -78.65 -0.27 21.29
C ALA A 2 -78.05 0.76 20.31
N SER A 3 -78.60 1.98 20.27
CA SER A 3 -78.48 3.12 21.21
C SER A 3 -77.31 4.04 20.86
N ALA A 4 -77.71 5.28 20.59
CA ALA A 4 -76.90 6.45 20.33
C ALA A 4 -76.00 6.82 21.53
N LEU A 5 -74.86 7.44 21.22
CA LEU A 5 -74.26 8.50 22.04
C LEU A 5 -73.51 9.46 21.09
N GLN A 6 -74.24 10.48 20.64
CA GLN A 6 -73.66 11.70 20.06
C GLN A 6 -73.01 12.48 21.21
N GLY A 7 -71.68 12.57 21.20
CA GLY A 7 -70.92 13.50 22.03
C GLY A 7 -70.59 14.75 21.22
N THR A 8 -71.42 15.78 21.35
CA THR A 8 -71.14 17.15 20.90
C THR A 8 -70.10 17.78 21.83
N VAL A 9 -68.84 17.84 21.40
CA VAL A 9 -67.81 18.67 22.04
C VAL A 9 -67.79 20.01 21.31
N GLY A 10 -68.12 21.08 22.03
CA GLY A 10 -68.28 22.43 21.51
C GLY A 10 -67.02 22.98 20.86
N SER A 11 -67.19 23.53 19.67
CA SER A 11 -66.23 24.38 18.98
C SER A 11 -66.45 25.84 19.41
N MET A 12 -65.74 26.28 20.43
CA MET A 12 -65.44 27.70 20.65
C MET A 12 -63.96 27.78 20.98
N LEU A 13 -63.27 28.77 20.40
CA LEU A 13 -61.81 28.84 20.15
C LEU A 13 -61.49 28.11 18.83
N GLN A 14 -61.17 28.78 17.72
CA GLN A 14 -60.13 29.78 17.60
C GLN A 14 -60.31 30.51 16.25
N ARG A 15 -60.82 31.75 16.26
CA ARG A 15 -60.68 32.67 15.12
C ARG A 15 -59.23 33.18 15.14
N SER A 16 -58.31 32.36 14.65
CA SER A 16 -56.93 32.78 14.37
C SER A 16 -56.95 33.59 13.08
N CYS A 17 -56.40 34.80 13.15
CA CYS A 17 -56.19 35.73 12.05
C CYS A 17 -55.14 35.18 11.06
N ALA A 18 -55.49 34.16 10.29
CA ALA A 18 -54.64 33.60 9.25
C ALA A 18 -55.25 33.90 7.89
N PHE A 19 -54.60 34.78 7.13
CA PHE A 19 -54.64 34.85 5.67
C PHE A 19 -56.01 35.09 4.99
N GLU A 20 -56.64 36.25 5.22
CA GLU A 20 -57.76 36.74 4.37
C GLU A 20 -57.31 37.28 2.98
N TRP A 21 -56.02 37.23 2.63
CA TRP A 21 -55.52 37.75 1.34
C TRP A 21 -55.38 36.67 0.24
N MET A 22 -55.37 35.38 0.58
CA MET A 22 -55.46 34.33 -0.43
C MET A 22 -56.92 34.03 -0.66
N GLY A 23 -57.47 34.49 -1.79
CA GLY A 23 -58.84 34.16 -2.17
C GLY A 23 -59.06 32.65 -2.22
N ASP A 24 -60.29 32.21 -1.94
CA ASP A 24 -60.70 30.80 -1.78
C ASP A 24 -60.40 29.89 -2.99
N THR A 25 -59.98 30.47 -4.12
CA THR A 25 -59.58 29.73 -5.31
C THR A 25 -58.31 30.33 -5.90
N TRP A 26 -57.24 29.53 -5.96
CA TRP A 26 -56.04 29.87 -6.71
C TRP A 26 -55.98 28.97 -7.94
N CYS A 27 -56.02 29.56 -9.14
CA CYS A 27 -56.04 28.83 -10.42
C CYS A 27 -57.21 27.84 -10.54
N GLY A 28 -58.39 28.22 -10.06
CA GLY A 28 -59.60 27.39 -10.16
C GLY A 28 -59.59 26.12 -9.29
N THR A 29 -58.58 25.96 -8.44
CA THR A 29 -58.47 24.86 -7.47
C THR A 29 -58.48 25.46 -6.06
N ASP A 30 -59.14 24.77 -5.14
CA ASP A 30 -59.18 25.17 -3.74
C ASP A 30 -57.78 25.05 -3.11
N VAL A 31 -57.36 26.11 -2.42
CA VAL A 31 -56.04 26.19 -1.76
C VAL A 31 -55.88 25.08 -0.73
N ASP A 32 -56.99 24.66 -0.09
CA ASP A 32 -57.00 23.56 0.87
C ASP A 32 -56.68 22.21 0.23
N THR A 33 -56.99 22.05 -1.06
CA THR A 33 -56.65 20.81 -1.80
C THR A 33 -55.16 20.76 -2.13
N ILE A 34 -54.52 21.91 -2.37
CA ILE A 34 -53.09 22.00 -2.70
C ILE A 34 -52.23 21.73 -1.45
N PHE A 35 -52.69 22.19 -0.28
CA PHE A 35 -52.02 21.94 1.00
C PHE A 35 -52.53 20.69 1.73
N ALA A 36 -53.34 19.85 1.07
CA ALA A 36 -53.82 18.61 1.65
C ALA A 36 -52.68 17.61 1.86
N TYR A 37 -52.35 17.36 3.13
CA TYR A 37 -51.41 16.30 3.51
C TYR A 37 -52.17 14.98 3.69
N SER A 38 -52.03 14.07 2.72
CA SER A 38 -52.62 12.74 2.80
C SER A 38 -51.82 11.84 3.73
N THR A 39 -52.36 11.50 4.91
CA THR A 39 -51.78 10.51 5.82
C THR A 39 -52.39 9.12 5.61
N PRO A 40 -51.60 8.04 5.56
CA PRO A 40 -52.15 6.69 5.52
C PRO A 40 -52.94 6.40 6.79
N ARG A 41 -54.13 5.78 6.65
CA ARG A 41 -54.94 5.35 7.79
C ARG A 41 -54.28 4.14 8.45
N VAL A 42 -53.65 4.35 9.61
CA VAL A 42 -52.98 3.28 10.38
C VAL A 42 -53.97 2.57 11.31
N THR A 43 -54.11 1.25 11.20
CA THR A 43 -54.86 0.42 12.15
C THR A 43 -53.93 -0.10 13.25
N LYS A 44 -54.36 0.00 14.52
CA LYS A 44 -53.58 -0.47 15.69
C LYS A 44 -54.00 -1.89 16.06
N ILE A 45 -53.14 -2.87 15.81
CA ILE A 45 -53.34 -4.26 16.23
C ILE A 45 -52.72 -4.45 17.62
N LYS A 46 -53.50 -4.97 18.58
CA LYS A 46 -53.05 -5.22 19.96
C LYS A 46 -52.66 -6.69 20.15
N ASP A 47 -51.50 -7.07 19.63
CA ASP A 47 -50.92 -8.41 19.78
C ASP A 47 -49.56 -8.34 20.49
N ARG A 48 -49.36 -9.19 21.51
CA ARG A 48 -48.12 -9.25 22.30
C ARG A 48 -46.95 -9.82 21.48
N THR A 49 -47.20 -10.85 20.67
CA THR A 49 -46.16 -11.56 19.91
C THR A 49 -45.57 -10.66 18.82
N LEU A 50 -46.44 -10.01 18.05
CA LEU A 50 -46.06 -9.06 17.01
C LEU A 50 -45.32 -7.86 17.59
N GLY A 51 -45.73 -7.38 18.77
CA GLY A 51 -45.06 -6.30 19.48
C GLY A 51 -43.63 -6.65 19.91
N VAL A 52 -43.42 -7.83 20.48
CA VAL A 52 -42.08 -8.31 20.89
C VAL A 52 -41.19 -8.54 19.67
N LEU A 53 -41.70 -9.17 18.62
CA LEU A 53 -40.94 -9.39 17.38
C LEU A 53 -40.47 -8.06 16.78
N LYS A 54 -41.37 -7.06 16.73
CA LYS A 54 -41.03 -5.71 16.27
C LYS A 54 -39.93 -5.08 17.13
N LEU A 55 -40.07 -5.12 18.46
CA LEU A 55 -39.08 -4.53 19.37
C LEU A 55 -37.72 -5.23 19.23
N LEU A 56 -37.71 -6.56 19.19
CA LEU A 56 -36.50 -7.36 19.01
C LEU A 56 -35.80 -7.01 17.70
N LEU A 57 -36.54 -6.97 16.59
CA LEU A 57 -35.97 -6.61 15.29
C LEU A 57 -35.41 -5.18 15.29
N MET A 58 -36.13 -4.22 15.90
CA MET A 58 -35.63 -2.84 16.04
C MET A 58 -34.35 -2.78 16.87
N VAL A 59 -34.26 -3.54 17.97
CA VAL A 59 -33.05 -3.64 18.78
C VAL A 59 -31.90 -4.29 18.00
N CYS A 60 -32.15 -5.39 17.28
CA CYS A 60 -31.14 -6.04 16.44
C CYS A 60 -30.58 -5.09 15.37
N ILE A 61 -31.45 -4.33 14.69
CA ILE A 61 -31.02 -3.33 13.69
C ILE A 61 -30.21 -2.22 14.37
N PHE A 62 -30.64 -1.75 15.54
CA PHE A 62 -29.91 -0.73 16.29
C PHE A 62 -28.52 -1.21 16.74
N LEU A 63 -28.41 -2.44 17.24
CA LEU A 63 -27.12 -3.03 17.62
C LEU A 63 -26.22 -3.22 16.39
N TYR A 64 -26.79 -3.67 15.27
CA TYR A 64 -26.03 -3.84 14.03
C TYR A 64 -25.51 -2.51 13.50
N ILE A 65 -26.36 -1.51 13.29
CA ILE A 65 -25.92 -0.23 12.73
C ILE A 65 -25.10 0.57 13.75
N GLY A 66 -25.58 0.67 15.00
CA GLY A 66 -24.97 1.51 16.03
C GLY A 66 -23.67 0.94 16.60
N ILE A 67 -23.63 -0.36 16.93
CA ILE A 67 -22.43 -0.96 17.51
C ILE A 67 -21.52 -1.50 16.42
N TYR A 68 -22.04 -2.38 15.55
CA TYR A 68 -21.18 -3.02 14.56
C TYR A 68 -20.72 -2.04 13.49
N THR A 69 -21.63 -1.34 12.82
CA THR A 69 -21.24 -0.44 11.73
C THR A 69 -20.60 0.86 12.22
N MET A 70 -21.17 1.56 13.20
CA MET A 70 -20.61 2.85 13.64
C MET A 70 -19.43 2.69 14.59
N TRP A 71 -19.50 1.81 15.60
CA TRP A 71 -18.46 1.71 16.63
C TRP A 71 -17.30 0.81 16.20
N ILE A 72 -17.58 -0.39 15.70
CA ILE A 72 -16.53 -1.35 15.33
C ILE A 72 -15.91 -0.98 13.98
N ASN A 73 -16.73 -0.73 12.94
CA ASN A 73 -16.19 -0.38 11.61
C ASN A 73 -15.78 1.10 11.50
N GLY A 74 -16.23 1.95 12.42
CA GLY A 74 -15.84 3.37 12.43
C GLY A 74 -16.36 4.15 11.22
N GLU A 75 -17.48 3.77 10.60
CA GLU A 75 -17.96 4.41 9.36
C GLU A 75 -18.30 5.90 9.50
N HIS A 76 -18.48 6.38 10.73
CA HIS A 76 -18.68 7.80 11.02
C HIS A 76 -17.41 8.65 10.87
N PHE A 77 -16.23 8.02 10.75
CA PHE A 77 -14.97 8.71 10.48
C PHE A 77 -14.75 8.89 8.99
N ARG A 78 -14.30 10.09 8.60
CA ARG A 78 -13.88 10.36 7.23
C ARG A 78 -12.53 9.68 6.98
N LYS A 79 -12.52 8.71 6.06
CA LYS A 79 -11.27 8.07 5.60
C LYS A 79 -10.52 9.06 4.71
N GLU A 80 -9.24 9.26 5.00
CA GLU A 80 -8.34 10.03 4.17
C GLU A 80 -7.20 9.13 3.71
N GLU A 81 -6.85 9.20 2.43
CA GLU A 81 -5.73 8.46 1.89
C GLU A 81 -4.42 9.14 2.35
N PRO A 82 -3.49 8.39 2.98
CA PRO A 82 -2.17 8.92 3.29
C PRO A 82 -1.35 9.01 2.00
N SER A 83 -0.71 10.16 1.78
CA SER A 83 0.35 10.31 0.79
C SER A 83 1.69 10.17 1.51
N GLY A 84 2.56 9.29 1.01
CA GLY A 84 3.85 9.02 1.61
C GLY A 84 5.01 9.25 0.65
N THR A 85 6.16 9.63 1.20
CA THR A 85 7.43 9.59 0.49
C THR A 85 8.39 8.72 1.27
N PHE A 86 9.20 7.94 0.56
CA PHE A 86 10.22 7.10 1.16
C PHE A 86 11.56 7.35 0.48
N ARG A 87 12.62 7.13 1.23
CA ARG A 87 14.00 7.19 0.79
C ARG A 87 14.72 5.94 1.27
N LEU A 88 15.32 5.23 0.34
CA LEU A 88 16.22 4.12 0.63
C LEU A 88 17.66 4.64 0.59
N GLN A 89 18.43 4.37 1.62
CA GLN A 89 19.88 4.55 1.61
C GLN A 89 20.55 3.23 1.94
N TRP A 90 21.68 2.99 1.31
CA TRP A 90 22.46 1.77 1.48
C TRP A 90 23.79 2.15 2.08
N GLN A 91 24.30 1.29 2.95
CA GLN A 91 25.58 1.51 3.61
C GLN A 91 26.34 0.20 3.69
N GLN A 92 27.58 0.21 3.20
CA GLN A 92 28.49 -0.93 3.29
C GLN A 92 28.88 -1.21 4.75
N PRO A 93 29.35 -2.43 5.06
CA PRO A 93 29.86 -2.71 6.39
C PRO A 93 31.06 -1.81 6.72
N VAL A 94 31.01 -1.14 7.88
CA VAL A 94 32.05 -0.21 8.38
C VAL A 94 32.43 -0.52 9.83
N MET A 95 33.62 -0.10 10.25
CA MET A 95 34.14 -0.29 11.62
C MET A 95 33.54 0.73 12.61
N SER A 96 32.21 0.79 12.73
CA SER A 96 31.48 1.72 13.63
C SER A 96 31.78 3.21 13.41
N CYS A 97 32.01 3.60 12.16
CA CYS A 97 32.24 4.99 11.74
C CYS A 97 31.22 5.42 10.68
N ASN A 98 31.16 6.72 10.39
CA ASN A 98 30.35 7.22 9.27
C ASN A 98 31.11 6.97 7.96
N PRO A 99 30.53 6.30 6.95
CA PRO A 99 31.20 6.01 5.68
C PRO A 99 31.60 7.27 4.90
N LEU A 100 31.05 8.44 5.25
CA LEU A 100 31.43 9.72 4.65
C LEU A 100 32.68 10.34 5.29
N ASP A 101 33.18 9.80 6.40
CA ASP A 101 34.41 10.27 7.04
C ASP A 101 35.63 9.70 6.28
N LEU A 102 36.62 10.56 6.02
CA LEU A 102 37.82 10.19 5.26
C LEU A 102 38.63 9.05 5.89
N ASP A 103 38.57 8.91 7.21
CA ASP A 103 39.31 7.89 7.96
C ASP A 103 38.48 6.62 8.21
N CYS A 104 37.23 6.56 7.72
CA CYS A 104 36.36 5.42 7.96
C CYS A 104 36.76 4.22 7.10
N GLN A 105 37.13 3.12 7.75
CA GLN A 105 37.50 1.88 7.08
C GLN A 105 36.29 0.97 6.93
N SER A 106 36.15 0.39 5.73
CA SER A 106 35.20 -0.67 5.46
C SER A 106 35.57 -1.95 6.21
N ASN A 107 34.56 -2.66 6.72
CA ASN A 107 34.70 -3.91 7.47
C ASN A 107 34.18 -5.10 6.65
N TYR A 108 34.68 -5.28 5.44
CA TYR A 108 34.31 -6.42 4.60
C TYR A 108 34.91 -7.72 5.13
N THR A 109 34.15 -8.81 5.02
CA THR A 109 34.69 -10.16 5.19
C THR A 109 35.69 -10.46 4.07
N ASP A 110 36.84 -11.04 4.39
CA ASP A 110 37.83 -11.40 3.38
C ASP A 110 37.26 -12.41 2.37
N ALA A 111 37.61 -12.25 1.09
CA ALA A 111 37.11 -13.11 0.02
C ALA A 111 37.54 -14.58 0.18
N THR A 112 38.56 -14.86 1.01
CA THR A 112 39.02 -16.21 1.35
C THR A 112 38.10 -16.95 2.31
N ASP A 113 37.23 -16.21 3.01
CA ASP A 113 36.33 -16.75 4.03
C ASP A 113 34.88 -16.86 3.53
N LEU A 114 34.58 -16.31 2.35
CA LEU A 114 33.27 -16.31 1.73
C LEU A 114 33.09 -17.56 0.84
N PRO A 115 32.20 -18.52 1.17
CA PRO A 115 32.15 -19.84 0.52
C PRO A 115 31.66 -19.83 -0.95
N TYR A 116 31.02 -18.74 -1.39
CA TYR A 116 30.59 -18.54 -2.79
C TYR A 116 31.68 -17.88 -3.66
N CYS A 117 32.78 -17.44 -3.06
CA CYS A 117 33.89 -16.81 -3.78
C CYS A 117 34.89 -17.86 -4.27
N SER A 118 35.42 -17.69 -5.48
CA SER A 118 36.45 -18.59 -6.03
C SER A 118 37.77 -18.51 -5.27
N GLN A 119 37.95 -17.46 -4.48
CA GLN A 119 39.11 -17.24 -3.61
C GLN A 119 39.01 -17.98 -2.28
N TYR A 120 37.88 -18.65 -1.99
CA TYR A 120 37.63 -19.33 -0.73
C TYR A 120 38.66 -20.43 -0.44
N THR A 121 39.26 -20.40 0.75
CA THR A 121 40.28 -21.37 1.19
C THR A 121 39.76 -22.40 2.20
N GLY A 122 38.49 -22.32 2.60
CA GLY A 122 37.90 -23.25 3.56
C GLY A 122 37.48 -24.59 2.95
N SER A 123 37.06 -25.53 3.81
CA SER A 123 36.82 -26.93 3.44
C SER A 123 35.45 -27.22 2.81
N ALA A 124 34.50 -26.28 2.89
CA ALA A 124 33.13 -26.45 2.41
C ALA A 124 32.75 -25.33 1.41
N PRO A 125 33.12 -25.46 0.12
CA PRO A 125 32.72 -24.49 -0.90
C PRO A 125 31.22 -24.59 -1.21
N ALA A 126 30.61 -23.48 -1.62
CA ALA A 126 29.23 -23.45 -2.07
C ALA A 126 29.05 -24.23 -3.39
N SER A 127 27.80 -24.57 -3.74
CA SER A 127 27.48 -25.27 -4.99
C SER A 127 27.78 -24.44 -6.25
N VAL A 128 27.70 -23.12 -6.14
CA VAL A 128 28.01 -22.17 -7.22
C VAL A 128 29.06 -21.21 -6.72
N VAL A 129 30.18 -21.16 -7.43
CA VAL A 129 31.35 -20.36 -7.05
C VAL A 129 31.75 -19.46 -8.22
N ASN A 130 32.00 -18.18 -7.95
CA ASN A 130 32.57 -17.24 -8.93
C ASN A 130 33.56 -16.29 -8.26
N ARG A 131 34.34 -15.56 -9.06
CA ARG A 131 35.24 -14.53 -8.55
C ARG A 131 34.43 -13.45 -7.84
N CYS A 132 34.81 -13.14 -6.60
CA CYS A 132 34.20 -12.04 -5.87
C CYS A 132 34.93 -10.71 -6.11
N ALA A 133 34.16 -9.62 -6.12
CA ALA A 133 34.67 -8.26 -6.12
C ALA A 133 34.00 -7.46 -4.99
N PHE A 134 34.80 -6.65 -4.29
CA PHE A 134 34.27 -5.68 -3.34
C PHE A 134 33.69 -4.49 -4.10
N GLN A 135 32.52 -4.06 -3.69
CA GLN A 135 31.79 -2.94 -4.27
C GLN A 135 31.27 -2.07 -3.14
N ASP A 136 31.29 -0.75 -3.35
CA ASP A 136 30.82 0.23 -2.39
C ASP A 136 29.29 0.41 -2.50
N ALA A 137 28.65 0.92 -1.44
CA ALA A 137 27.24 1.28 -1.45
C ALA A 137 26.88 2.37 -2.48
N VAL A 138 27.87 3.13 -2.98
CA VAL A 138 27.65 4.12 -4.06
C VAL A 138 27.57 3.46 -5.45
N GLU A 139 28.27 2.34 -5.66
CA GLU A 139 28.44 1.74 -7.00
C GLU A 139 27.39 0.65 -7.31
N LEU A 140 26.91 -0.05 -6.28
CA LEU A 140 25.98 -1.17 -6.42
C LEU A 140 24.55 -0.80 -6.82
N PRO A 141 23.91 0.24 -6.24
CA PRO A 141 22.48 0.42 -6.39
C PRO A 141 22.09 0.84 -7.80
N VAL A 142 21.26 0.04 -8.46
CA VAL A 142 20.63 0.41 -9.73
C VAL A 142 19.26 1.00 -9.44
N GLN A 143 19.09 2.29 -9.71
CA GLN A 143 17.82 2.99 -9.51
C GLN A 143 16.83 2.64 -10.63
N LEU A 144 15.66 2.13 -10.23
CA LEU A 144 14.52 1.83 -11.10
C LEU A 144 13.35 2.74 -10.71
N PRO A 145 12.34 2.95 -11.59
CA PRO A 145 11.18 3.78 -11.26
C PRO A 145 10.43 3.33 -10.00
N ASP A 146 10.35 2.02 -9.77
CA ASP A 146 9.55 1.42 -8.69
C ASP A 146 10.42 0.86 -7.54
N GLY A 147 11.73 1.16 -7.52
CA GLY A 147 12.61 0.69 -6.45
C GLY A 147 14.08 0.74 -6.79
N THR A 148 14.89 0.12 -5.94
CA THR A 148 16.34 0.03 -6.14
C THR A 148 16.75 -1.43 -6.13
N LEU A 149 17.53 -1.83 -7.14
CA LEU A 149 18.06 -3.18 -7.24
C LEU A 149 19.50 -3.21 -6.73
N ILE A 150 19.77 -4.14 -5.81
CA ILE A 150 21.13 -4.47 -5.38
C ILE A 150 21.52 -5.79 -6.03
N PRO A 151 22.48 -5.78 -6.97
CA PRO A 151 22.93 -7.00 -7.58
C PRO A 151 23.79 -7.80 -6.59
N SER A 152 23.48 -9.09 -6.41
CA SER A 152 24.39 -10.05 -5.77
C SER A 152 25.39 -10.67 -6.77
N ARG A 153 25.05 -10.62 -8.06
CA ARG A 153 25.84 -11.09 -9.19
C ARG A 153 25.82 -10.06 -10.31
N ILE A 154 26.99 -9.77 -10.87
CA ILE A 154 27.14 -8.85 -12.00
C ILE A 154 27.78 -9.63 -13.16
N GLN A 155 27.10 -9.65 -14.30
CA GLN A 155 27.60 -10.20 -15.55
C GLN A 155 27.80 -9.07 -16.55
N GLN A 156 29.01 -8.97 -17.09
CA GLN A 156 29.35 -7.98 -18.10
C GLN A 156 29.48 -8.65 -19.46
N PHE A 157 28.81 -8.08 -20.46
CA PHE A 157 28.88 -8.55 -21.84
C PHE A 157 29.47 -7.44 -22.69
N LYS A 158 30.46 -7.79 -23.53
CA LYS A 158 31.01 -6.87 -24.53
C LYS A 158 30.30 -7.11 -25.84
N GLN A 159 29.79 -6.05 -26.46
CA GLN A 159 29.08 -6.13 -27.73
C GLN A 159 29.72 -5.17 -28.74
N LYS A 160 29.82 -5.62 -30.00
CA LYS A 160 30.24 -4.80 -31.13
C LYS A 160 29.17 -4.82 -32.20
N ARG A 161 28.96 -3.69 -32.86
CA ARG A 161 28.05 -3.59 -33.98
C ARG A 161 28.55 -4.47 -35.13
N ALA A 162 27.71 -5.40 -35.60
CA ALA A 162 28.10 -6.39 -36.61
C ALA A 162 27.88 -5.88 -38.05
N CYS A 163 26.95 -4.95 -38.24
CA CYS A 163 26.62 -4.37 -39.53
C CYS A 163 26.80 -2.84 -39.52
N GLU A 164 27.03 -2.26 -40.69
CA GLU A 164 27.20 -0.81 -40.85
C GLU A 164 25.91 -0.02 -40.61
N ALA A 165 26.01 1.31 -40.51
CA ALA A 165 24.88 2.20 -40.31
C ALA A 165 23.82 2.12 -41.42
N GLU A 166 24.26 1.84 -42.65
CA GLU A 166 23.47 1.98 -43.88
C GLU A 166 23.13 0.63 -44.53
N ALA A 167 23.44 -0.48 -43.88
CA ALA A 167 23.16 -1.80 -44.45
C ALA A 167 21.66 -2.04 -44.63
N THR A 168 21.21 -2.32 -45.86
CA THR A 168 19.81 -2.58 -46.20
C THR A 168 19.23 -3.80 -45.49
N SER A 169 20.07 -4.78 -45.16
CA SER A 169 19.71 -5.97 -44.39
C SER A 169 20.75 -6.22 -43.31
N CYS A 170 20.31 -6.36 -42.06
CA CYS A 170 21.17 -6.64 -40.92
C CYS A 170 20.50 -7.67 -40.01
N PRO A 171 20.72 -8.98 -40.25
CA PRO A 171 20.07 -10.02 -39.47
C PRO A 171 20.52 -10.04 -38.00
N LEU A 172 21.73 -9.54 -37.71
CA LEU A 172 22.26 -9.43 -36.36
C LEU A 172 22.93 -8.05 -36.19
N LYS A 173 22.34 -7.16 -35.40
CA LYS A 173 22.87 -5.79 -35.22
C LYS A 173 24.12 -5.76 -34.34
N TYR A 174 24.16 -6.59 -33.31
CA TYR A 174 25.26 -6.67 -32.36
C TYR A 174 25.73 -8.12 -32.24
N VAL A 175 27.04 -8.30 -32.24
CA VAL A 175 27.71 -9.56 -31.91
C VAL A 175 28.36 -9.43 -30.54
N PHE A 176 28.35 -10.52 -29.76
CA PHE A 176 29.05 -10.60 -28.50
C PHE A 176 30.53 -10.85 -28.75
N LEU A 177 31.38 -10.16 -27.98
CA LEU A 177 32.82 -10.34 -27.97
C LEU A 177 33.23 -11.11 -26.73
N ASP A 178 34.29 -11.89 -26.82
CA ASP A 178 34.98 -12.48 -25.68
C ASP A 178 35.93 -11.46 -25.00
N ALA A 179 36.70 -11.92 -24.01
CA ALA A 179 37.68 -11.09 -23.31
C ALA A 179 38.83 -10.62 -24.21
N ASP A 180 39.11 -11.31 -25.33
CA ASP A 180 40.16 -10.99 -26.31
C ASP A 180 39.64 -10.13 -27.48
N ASP A 181 38.45 -9.55 -27.36
CA ASP A 181 37.79 -8.77 -28.43
C ASP A 181 37.45 -9.58 -29.70
N LYS A 182 37.41 -10.91 -29.61
CA LYS A 182 37.00 -11.77 -30.73
C LYS A 182 35.52 -12.07 -30.66
N VAL A 183 34.91 -12.20 -31.83
CA VAL A 183 33.48 -12.54 -31.92
C VAL A 183 33.24 -13.94 -31.39
N GLN A 184 32.33 -14.07 -30.44
CA GLN A 184 31.93 -15.38 -29.92
C GLN A 184 31.19 -16.18 -31.00
N THR A 185 31.64 -17.40 -31.26
CA THR A 185 31.03 -18.32 -32.23
C THR A 185 30.45 -19.54 -31.51
N GLY A 186 29.22 -19.92 -31.81
CA GLY A 186 28.59 -21.11 -31.22
C GLY A 186 27.07 -21.07 -31.29
N THR A 187 26.43 -22.12 -30.78
CA THR A 187 24.97 -22.18 -30.56
C THR A 187 24.69 -22.09 -29.07
N GLY A 188 23.83 -21.17 -28.63
CA GLY A 188 23.44 -21.03 -27.22
C GLY A 188 23.50 -19.58 -26.70
N GLU A 189 23.57 -19.44 -25.38
CA GLU A 189 23.72 -18.15 -24.70
C GLU A 189 25.17 -17.63 -24.83
N ALA A 190 25.32 -16.31 -24.93
CA ALA A 190 26.65 -15.69 -24.97
C ALA A 190 27.36 -15.85 -23.62
N ALA A 191 28.67 -16.08 -23.65
CA ALA A 191 29.47 -16.09 -22.44
C ALA A 191 29.73 -14.65 -21.96
N PRO A 192 29.56 -14.35 -20.68
CA PRO A 192 29.93 -13.04 -20.14
C PRO A 192 31.45 -12.86 -20.17
N VAL A 193 31.91 -11.64 -20.43
CA VAL A 193 33.33 -11.25 -20.36
C VAL A 193 33.82 -11.20 -18.92
N ASP A 194 32.97 -10.73 -18.01
CA ASP A 194 33.22 -10.81 -16.57
C ASP A 194 31.96 -11.31 -15.87
N ASN A 195 32.14 -12.16 -14.87
CA ASN A 195 31.07 -12.76 -14.09
C ASN A 195 31.51 -12.78 -12.64
N ILE A 196 31.08 -11.76 -11.91
CA ILE A 196 31.51 -11.51 -10.53
C ILE A 196 30.34 -11.66 -9.56
N PHE A 197 30.65 -12.16 -8.37
CA PHE A 197 29.79 -12.02 -7.21
C PHE A 197 30.19 -10.79 -6.41
N VAL A 198 29.20 -10.12 -5.82
CA VAL A 198 29.42 -9.01 -4.92
C VAL A 198 29.81 -9.59 -3.56
N ALA A 199 31.03 -9.29 -3.12
CA ALA A 199 31.52 -9.77 -1.84
C ALA A 199 30.71 -9.16 -0.68
N ASP A 200 30.36 -9.99 0.29
CA ASP A 200 29.77 -9.59 1.56
C ASP A 200 28.46 -8.80 1.45
N VAL A 201 27.69 -9.01 0.36
CA VAL A 201 26.43 -8.28 0.08
C VAL A 201 25.39 -8.46 1.20
N GLU A 202 25.44 -9.58 1.92
CA GLU A 202 24.55 -9.90 3.04
C GLU A 202 24.75 -9.00 4.26
N ARG A 203 25.92 -8.36 4.39
CA ARG A 203 26.26 -7.44 5.49
C ARG A 203 25.99 -5.98 5.18
N PHE A 204 25.39 -5.69 4.03
CA PHE A 204 24.94 -4.35 3.71
C PHE A 204 23.76 -3.96 4.59
N THR A 205 23.75 -2.70 4.98
CA THR A 205 22.68 -2.13 5.79
C THR A 205 21.79 -1.23 4.93
N VAL A 206 20.50 -1.28 5.19
CA VAL A 206 19.47 -0.52 4.48
C VAL A 206 18.84 0.43 5.48
N LEU A 207 18.92 1.72 5.20
CA LEU A 207 18.10 2.71 5.88
C LEU A 207 16.85 2.97 5.05
N ILE A 208 15.70 2.72 5.68
CA ILE A 208 14.39 3.04 5.12
C ILE A 208 13.87 4.25 5.89
N ASP A 209 14.02 5.43 5.30
CA ASP A 209 13.42 6.66 5.81
C ASP A 209 12.07 6.87 5.10
N HIS A 210 11.02 7.13 5.87
CA HIS A 210 9.70 7.35 5.30
C HIS A 210 8.95 8.42 6.08
N SER A 211 8.12 9.16 5.35
CA SER A 211 7.21 10.15 5.90
C SER A 211 5.85 9.99 5.23
N PHE A 212 4.78 10.29 5.96
CA PHE A 212 3.46 10.37 5.38
C PHE A 212 2.70 11.58 5.89
N GLU A 213 1.81 12.08 5.05
CA GLU A 213 0.86 13.13 5.35
C GLU A 213 -0.55 12.75 4.86
N THR A 214 -1.58 13.20 5.56
CA THR A 214 -2.96 13.05 5.08
C THR A 214 -3.29 14.11 4.04
N ALA A 215 -4.26 13.84 3.16
CA ALA A 215 -4.69 14.81 2.14
C ALA A 215 -5.14 16.17 2.74
N SER A 216 -5.71 16.16 3.95
CA SER A 216 -6.08 17.40 4.67
C SER A 216 -4.92 18.08 5.39
N LYS A 217 -3.73 17.46 5.44
CA LYS A 217 -2.56 17.87 6.22
C LYS A 217 -2.82 17.99 7.73
N SER A 218 -3.89 17.35 8.21
CA SER A 218 -4.22 17.32 9.64
C SER A 218 -3.27 16.41 10.43
N MET A 219 -2.67 15.43 9.77
CA MET A 219 -1.73 14.48 10.35
C MET A 219 -0.53 14.33 9.42
N SER A 220 0.67 14.48 9.99
CA SER A 220 1.93 14.17 9.31
C SER A 220 2.89 13.57 10.31
N TYR A 221 3.52 12.46 9.96
CA TYR A 221 4.54 11.82 10.78
C TYR A 221 5.82 11.66 9.97
N LYS A 222 6.95 11.74 10.67
CA LYS A 222 8.29 11.56 10.12
C LYS A 222 8.91 10.30 10.70
N GLY A 223 9.94 9.76 10.04
CA GLY A 223 10.57 8.49 10.39
C GLY A 223 11.02 8.39 11.86
N ASP A 224 11.43 9.50 12.48
CA ASP A 224 11.83 9.57 13.90
C ASP A 224 10.68 9.37 14.89
N SER A 225 9.46 9.68 14.48
CA SER A 225 8.24 9.57 15.29
C SER A 225 7.49 8.25 15.07
N MET A 226 7.94 7.42 14.13
CA MET A 226 7.30 6.16 13.77
C MET A 226 8.09 4.97 14.30
N VAL A 227 7.38 3.93 14.74
CA VAL A 227 7.99 2.66 15.10
C VAL A 227 7.77 1.69 13.94
N GLY A 228 8.85 1.36 13.24
CA GLY A 228 8.83 0.39 12.16
C GLY A 228 8.90 -1.05 12.66
N TYR A 229 8.25 -1.94 11.92
CA TYR A 229 8.31 -3.39 12.13
C TYR A 229 8.53 -4.05 10.77
N TYR A 230 9.34 -5.11 10.74
CA TYR A 230 9.45 -5.99 9.58
C TYR A 230 8.99 -7.40 9.95
N ARG A 231 8.44 -8.12 8.99
CA ARG A 231 7.95 -9.48 9.19
C ARG A 231 8.80 -10.45 8.39
N ILE A 232 9.27 -11.49 9.05
CA ILE A 232 9.89 -12.63 8.39
C ILE A 232 8.84 -13.72 8.34
N CYS A 233 8.38 -14.02 7.13
CA CYS A 233 7.37 -15.04 6.88
C CYS A 233 8.00 -16.32 6.33
N ASN A 234 7.36 -17.46 6.58
CA ASN A 234 7.66 -18.71 5.90
C ASN A 234 7.34 -18.64 4.39
N GLU A 235 7.74 -19.66 3.61
CA GLU A 235 7.52 -19.70 2.15
C GLU A 235 6.04 -19.60 1.76
N GLU A 236 5.14 -20.07 2.62
CA GLU A 236 3.68 -20.05 2.41
C GLU A 236 3.05 -18.69 2.78
N GLY A 237 3.74 -17.85 3.55
CA GLY A 237 3.27 -16.54 4.00
C GLY A 237 2.31 -16.56 5.20
N ASP A 238 1.97 -17.75 5.71
CA ASP A 238 0.97 -17.94 6.77
C ASP A 238 1.53 -17.74 8.19
N ASP A 239 2.82 -18.02 8.40
CA ASP A 239 3.51 -17.82 9.68
C ASP A 239 4.55 -16.72 9.54
N CYS A 240 4.27 -15.57 10.15
CA CYS A 240 5.11 -14.38 10.10
C CYS A 240 5.53 -13.97 11.51
N THR A 241 6.84 -13.93 11.75
CA THR A 241 7.41 -13.37 12.97
C THR A 241 7.66 -11.88 12.79
N GLU A 242 7.09 -11.07 13.66
CA GLU A 242 7.25 -9.61 13.63
C GLU A 242 8.47 -9.19 14.47
N HIS A 243 9.35 -8.40 13.85
CA HIS A 243 10.56 -7.87 14.44
C HIS A 243 10.51 -6.36 14.43
N LYS A 244 10.74 -5.76 15.60
CA LYS A 244 10.82 -4.31 15.72
C LYS A 244 12.11 -3.81 15.07
N ILE A 245 12.00 -2.83 14.18
CA ILE A 245 13.17 -2.14 13.62
C ILE A 245 13.81 -1.33 14.75
N LYS A 246 15.10 -1.55 14.99
CA LYS A 246 15.87 -0.76 15.94
C LYS A 246 16.22 0.57 15.27
N CYS A 247 15.58 1.64 15.71
CA CYS A 247 15.93 3.02 15.38
C CYS A 247 17.12 3.48 16.22
#